data_AF-S3CIT7-F1
#
_entry.id   AF-S3CIT7-F1
#
_cell.length_a   1.000
_cell.length_b   1.000
_cell.length_c   1.000
_cell.angle_alpha   90.00
_cell.angle_beta   90.00
_cell.angle_gamma   90.00
#
_symmetry.space_group_name_H-M   'P 1'
#
loop_
_entity.id
_entity.type
_entity.pdbx_description
1 polymer ?
#
loop_
_entity_poly.entity_id
_entity_poly.type
_entity_poly.pdbx_seq_one_letter_code
_entity_poly.pdbx_strand_id
1 'polypeptide(L)'
;MENCNEKLLGCEVVESNDNFSSKPKARRSRNSTVTGALILSLTFNVIFILRIYSYSHDESVAKSKYGTANPQYTIALADTISAGLINNVDVPYVWDTDRSNPNDTERNKLWYEDEESNEGIMAMDNEEAEMLGLQRSQPWPWDKKKSIHITNGHHNLHCLRNIYISINEYSTGVPQSLERSHVLHCLGALYDDIKCNADDTPRFTNRGVKPGEGQIRKCRDWSQLRKWVKERDGCFKYIKHDVQNISTIERMKYCSNDSKYLPLIREFFGLKDTWFPWPYVEQEGYLIKGEEFRGRDFE
;
A
#
# COMPACT_ATOMS: atom_id res chain seq x y z
N MET A 1 45.09 -75.12 12.57
CA MET A 1 44.38 -74.52 11.43
C MET A 1 45.24 -73.35 10.99
N GLU A 2 46.33 -73.55 10.23
CA GLU A 2 46.37 -73.86 8.76
C GLU A 2 45.48 -72.86 7.99
N ASN A 3 45.90 -72.12 6.97
CA ASN A 3 46.98 -72.24 5.98
C ASN A 3 47.26 -70.82 5.41
N CYS A 4 48.52 -70.40 5.18
CA CYS A 4 49.35 -70.58 3.97
C CYS A 4 48.85 -69.89 2.68
N ASN A 5 49.58 -68.89 2.18
CA ASN A 5 50.51 -69.01 1.03
C ASN A 5 50.98 -67.60 0.60
N GLU A 6 52.25 -67.20 0.68
CA GLU A 6 53.49 -67.69 0.04
C GLU A 6 53.77 -67.00 -1.31
N LYS A 7 55.04 -66.59 -1.45
CA LYS A 7 55.85 -66.37 -2.67
C LYS A 7 56.23 -64.91 -2.97
N LEU A 8 57.48 -64.55 -3.26
CA LEU A 8 58.78 -65.23 -3.38
C LEU A 8 59.84 -64.10 -3.52
N LEU A 9 61.04 -64.32 -2.97
CA LEU A 9 62.39 -63.96 -3.48
C LEU A 9 62.69 -62.49 -3.89
N GLY A 10 63.81 -61.86 -3.53
CA GLY A 10 65.07 -62.36 -2.99
C GLY A 10 66.12 -61.24 -2.82
N CYS A 11 67.31 -61.68 -2.41
CA CYS A 11 68.61 -61.05 -2.14
C CYS A 11 69.04 -59.90 -3.10
N GLU A 12 70.04 -59.03 -2.89
CA GLU A 12 71.19 -58.95 -1.98
C GLU A 12 71.84 -57.53 -2.07
N VAL A 13 72.34 -57.05 -0.92
CA VAL A 13 73.51 -56.20 -0.56
C VAL A 13 74.31 -55.43 -1.66
N VAL A 14 74.70 -54.17 -1.37
CA VAL A 14 76.10 -53.65 -1.20
C VAL A 14 76.14 -52.09 -1.20
N GLU A 15 76.97 -51.57 -0.28
CA GLU A 15 77.28 -50.17 0.09
C GLU A 15 77.94 -49.32 -1.01
N SER A 16 77.87 -47.98 -0.87
CA SER A 16 79.07 -47.12 -0.75
C SER A 16 78.73 -45.64 -0.52
N ASN A 17 79.45 -45.03 0.42
CA ASN A 17 79.48 -43.60 0.75
C ASN A 17 79.88 -42.71 -0.44
N ASP A 18 79.44 -41.43 -0.43
CA ASP A 18 80.34 -40.33 -0.80
C ASP A 18 79.90 -38.96 -0.27
N ASN A 19 80.90 -38.10 -0.14
CA ASN A 19 81.04 -37.02 0.84
C ASN A 19 80.92 -35.62 0.18
N PHE A 20 80.57 -34.62 1.01
CA PHE A 20 81.02 -33.21 0.96
C PHE A 20 80.58 -32.25 -0.18
N SER A 21 79.91 -31.13 0.20
CA SER A 21 80.33 -29.76 -0.16
C SER A 21 79.46 -28.67 0.48
N SER A 22 80.04 -27.87 1.38
CA SER A 22 79.43 -26.67 1.97
C SER A 22 79.69 -25.42 1.12
N LYS A 23 78.66 -24.60 0.86
CA LYS A 23 78.79 -23.21 0.37
C LYS A 23 78.20 -22.22 1.39
N PRO A 24 78.80 -21.03 1.59
CA PRO A 24 78.36 -20.07 2.61
C PRO A 24 77.11 -19.30 2.14
N LYS A 25 76.11 -19.16 3.02
CA LYS A 25 74.92 -18.32 2.77
C LYS A 25 75.22 -16.86 3.15
N ALA A 26 75.03 -15.96 2.18
CA ALA A 26 75.11 -14.52 2.36
C ALA A 26 74.09 -14.01 3.38
N ARG A 27 74.55 -13.20 4.33
CA ARG A 27 73.77 -12.56 5.39
C ARG A 27 72.88 -11.46 4.79
N ARG A 28 71.64 -11.80 4.43
CA ARG A 28 70.64 -10.85 3.92
C ARG A 28 70.17 -9.94 5.07
N SER A 29 70.35 -8.63 4.89
CA SER A 29 70.05 -7.57 5.88
C SER A 29 68.61 -7.65 6.39
N ARG A 30 68.45 -7.98 7.68
CA ARG A 30 67.18 -8.09 8.42
C ARG A 30 66.43 -6.74 8.53
N ASN A 31 67.08 -5.63 8.17
CA ASN A 31 66.52 -4.29 8.31
C ASN A 31 65.60 -3.91 7.13
N SER A 32 65.84 -4.46 5.93
CA SER A 32 65.03 -4.12 4.74
C SER A 32 63.61 -4.68 4.80
N THR A 33 63.42 -5.87 5.39
CA THR A 33 62.10 -6.49 5.55
C THR A 33 61.25 -5.81 6.61
N VAL A 34 61.86 -5.34 7.70
CA VAL A 34 61.17 -4.61 8.78
C VAL A 34 60.68 -3.24 8.30
N THR A 35 61.52 -2.50 7.56
CA THR A 35 61.12 -1.22 6.97
C THR A 35 59.97 -1.40 5.97
N GLY A 36 60.01 -2.45 5.14
CA GLY A 36 58.92 -2.76 4.22
C GLY A 36 57.59 -3.06 4.93
N ALA A 37 57.62 -3.81 6.03
CA ALA A 37 56.43 -4.11 6.83
C ALA A 37 55.84 -2.87 7.51
N LEU A 38 56.69 -1.95 8.00
CA LEU A 38 56.23 -0.70 8.61
C LEU A 38 55.55 0.22 7.60
N ILE A 39 56.10 0.34 6.39
CA ILE A 39 55.51 1.14 5.31
C ILE A 39 54.13 0.56 4.92
N LEU A 40 54.04 -0.77 4.79
CA LEU A 40 52.78 -1.45 4.48
C LEU A 40 51.71 -1.26 5.58
N SER A 41 52.12 -1.28 6.85
CA SER A 41 51.20 -1.02 7.96
C SER A 41 50.71 0.43 7.96
N LEU A 42 51.61 1.40 7.74
CA LEU A 42 51.26 2.81 7.67
C LEU A 42 50.30 3.10 6.50
N THR A 43 50.52 2.53 5.32
CA THR A 43 49.61 2.72 4.18
C THR A 43 48.23 2.12 4.45
N PHE A 44 48.13 0.95 5.06
CA PHE A 44 46.84 0.36 5.45
C PHE A 44 46.08 1.23 6.46
N ASN A 45 46.76 1.75 7.48
CA ASN A 45 46.13 2.61 8.48
C ASN A 45 45.67 3.95 7.88
N VAL A 46 46.45 4.55 6.98
CA VAL A 46 46.05 5.79 6.28
C VAL A 46 44.84 5.55 5.38
N ILE A 47 44.81 4.45 4.62
CA ILE A 47 43.65 4.09 3.78
C ILE A 47 42.41 3.85 4.65
N PHE A 48 42.57 3.19 5.79
CA PHE A 48 41.46 2.94 6.72
C PHE A 48 40.91 4.23 7.34
N ILE A 49 41.78 5.15 7.75
CA ILE A 49 41.37 6.47 8.27
C ILE A 49 40.68 7.29 7.17
N LEU A 50 41.21 7.30 5.94
CA LEU A 50 40.58 8.00 4.81
C LEU A 50 39.22 7.39 4.45
N ARG A 51 39.07 6.06 4.56
CA ARG A 51 37.78 5.37 4.41
C ARG A 51 36.78 5.77 5.51
N ILE A 52 37.20 5.79 6.77
CA ILE A 52 36.35 6.25 7.88
C ILE A 52 35.97 7.71 7.69
N TYR A 53 36.92 8.57 7.31
CA TYR A 53 36.67 9.99 7.09
C TYR A 53 35.72 10.22 5.90
N SER A 54 35.87 9.46 4.81
CA SER A 54 34.94 9.48 3.67
C SER A 54 33.55 8.95 4.04
N TYR A 55 33.47 8.00 4.97
CA TYR A 55 32.19 7.48 5.48
C TYR A 55 31.50 8.48 6.41
N SER A 56 32.27 9.26 7.19
CA SER A 56 31.76 10.30 8.09
C SER A 56 31.48 11.64 7.43
N HIS A 57 31.83 11.83 6.16
CA HIS A 57 31.54 13.04 5.38
C HIS A 57 30.57 12.81 4.22
N ASP A 58 29.95 11.64 4.14
CA ASP A 58 28.65 11.50 3.47
C ASP A 58 27.55 11.97 4.43
N GLU A 59 27.60 13.23 4.85
CA GLU A 59 26.40 13.97 5.25
C GLU A 59 25.62 14.31 3.97
N SER A 60 25.17 13.28 3.26
CA SER A 60 23.93 13.39 2.55
C SER A 60 22.86 13.60 3.63
N VAL A 61 22.48 14.86 3.81
CA VAL A 61 21.13 15.25 4.24
C VAL A 61 20.20 14.17 3.70
N ALA A 62 19.46 13.50 4.59
CA ALA A 62 18.54 12.43 4.24
C ALA A 62 17.51 12.93 3.22
N LYS A 63 17.91 12.96 1.95
CA LYS A 63 17.04 13.05 0.81
C LYS A 63 16.55 11.63 0.66
N SER A 64 15.36 11.38 1.18
CA SER A 64 14.57 10.21 0.85
C SER A 64 14.76 9.91 -0.64
N LYS A 65 15.01 8.65 -0.99
CA LYS A 65 15.21 8.16 -2.36
C LYS A 65 14.02 8.49 -3.28
N TYR A 66 12.91 8.97 -2.73
CA TYR A 66 11.72 9.48 -3.41
C TYR A 66 11.80 10.99 -3.77
N GLY A 67 12.90 11.67 -3.48
CA GLY A 67 13.08 13.12 -3.70
C GLY A 67 13.82 13.54 -4.97
N THR A 68 14.35 12.61 -5.78
CA THR A 68 14.97 12.93 -7.07
C THR A 68 14.57 11.91 -8.12
N ALA A 69 13.43 12.16 -8.77
CA ALA A 69 13.15 11.58 -10.07
C ALA A 69 14.24 12.01 -11.07
N ASN A 70 14.94 11.04 -11.64
CA ASN A 70 15.75 11.26 -12.83
C ASN A 70 14.79 11.54 -14.00
N PRO A 71 14.80 12.72 -14.67
CA PRO A 71 13.74 13.13 -15.59
C PRO A 71 13.64 12.30 -16.87
N GLN A 72 14.60 11.40 -17.12
CA GLN A 72 14.73 10.73 -18.42
C GLN A 72 14.22 9.29 -18.45
N TYR A 73 13.85 8.71 -17.29
CA TYR A 73 13.36 7.33 -17.20
C TYR A 73 12.05 7.18 -16.40
N THR A 74 11.49 8.27 -15.85
CA THR A 74 10.24 8.24 -15.08
C THR A 74 8.96 8.09 -15.91
N ILE A 75 9.04 8.09 -17.24
CA ILE A 75 7.85 8.19 -18.10
C ILE A 75 7.32 6.82 -18.55
N ALA A 76 8.10 5.73 -18.49
CA ALA A 76 7.72 4.46 -19.14
C ALA A 76 7.18 3.34 -18.23
N LEU A 77 7.01 3.57 -16.92
CA LEU A 77 6.44 2.60 -15.96
C LEU A 77 5.43 3.23 -14.99
N ALA A 78 5.12 4.51 -15.20
CA ALA A 78 3.90 5.13 -14.70
C ALA A 78 2.67 4.75 -15.56
N ASP A 79 2.87 3.96 -16.61
CA ASP A 79 1.82 3.37 -17.46
C ASP A 79 1.08 2.27 -16.67
N THR A 80 -0.10 2.58 -16.12
CA THR A 80 -1.45 2.38 -16.70
C THR A 80 -2.19 1.26 -15.97
N ILE A 81 -2.54 1.45 -14.69
CA ILE A 81 -3.49 0.52 -14.01
C ILE A 81 -4.65 1.30 -13.34
N SER A 82 -4.58 2.63 -13.22
CA SER A 82 -5.61 3.45 -12.56
C SER A 82 -5.47 4.95 -12.87
N ALA A 83 -5.89 5.85 -11.95
CA ALA A 83 -5.93 7.32 -12.07
C ALA A 83 -4.59 8.04 -12.33
N GLY A 84 -3.49 7.32 -12.59
CA GLY A 84 -2.18 7.92 -12.93
C GLY A 84 -1.48 8.69 -11.81
N LEU A 85 -1.85 8.43 -10.54
CA LEU A 85 -1.38 9.21 -9.40
C LEU A 85 0.05 8.86 -8.99
N ILE A 86 0.87 9.89 -8.75
CA ILE A 86 2.23 9.77 -8.23
C ILE A 86 2.36 10.50 -6.89
N ASN A 87 3.38 10.15 -6.10
CA ASN A 87 3.67 10.80 -4.82
C ASN A 87 4.34 12.17 -5.04
N ASN A 88 3.55 13.21 -5.31
CA ASN A 88 4.05 14.54 -5.69
C ASN A 88 3.51 15.69 -4.83
N VAL A 89 2.61 15.42 -3.87
CA VAL A 89 2.07 16.44 -2.96
C VAL A 89 2.81 16.41 -1.63
N ASP A 90 3.32 17.56 -1.20
CA ASP A 90 3.91 17.71 0.14
C ASP A 90 2.81 17.91 1.18
N VAL A 91 2.79 17.01 2.17
CA VAL A 91 1.83 17.07 3.27
C VAL A 91 2.61 16.96 4.60
N PRO A 92 2.45 17.89 5.55
CA PRO A 92 3.02 17.72 6.87
C PRO A 92 2.33 16.57 7.60
N TYR A 93 3.11 15.73 8.27
CA TYR A 93 2.57 14.73 9.19
C TYR A 93 2.10 15.42 10.47
N VAL A 94 0.83 15.24 10.81
CA VAL A 94 0.19 15.83 11.99
C VAL A 94 -0.49 14.74 12.80
N TRP A 95 -0.31 14.75 14.11
CA TRP A 95 -0.97 13.79 15.00
C TRP A 95 -2.43 14.12 15.26
N ASP A 96 -2.72 15.41 15.45
CA ASP A 96 -4.04 15.87 15.83
C ASP A 96 -4.68 16.57 14.63
N THR A 97 -5.89 16.13 14.28
CA THR A 97 -6.72 16.70 13.21
C THR A 97 -8.12 16.94 13.75
N ASP A 98 -9.00 17.60 12.97
CA ASP A 98 -10.39 17.78 13.38
C ASP A 98 -11.10 16.42 13.61
N ARG A 99 -10.64 15.35 12.94
CA ARG A 99 -11.15 13.97 13.13
C ARG A 99 -10.75 13.33 14.46
N SER A 100 -9.82 13.92 15.20
CA SER A 100 -9.42 13.53 16.55
C SER A 100 -9.79 14.58 17.60
N ASN A 101 -10.70 15.51 17.28
CA ASN A 101 -11.13 16.57 18.19
C ASN A 101 -11.74 15.98 19.49
N PRO A 102 -11.36 16.47 20.68
CA PRO A 102 -11.93 15.99 21.95
C PRO A 102 -13.43 16.28 22.11
N ASN A 103 -13.98 17.23 21.35
CA ASN A 103 -15.42 17.50 21.31
C ASN A 103 -16.12 16.45 20.44
N ASP A 104 -16.86 15.56 21.10
CA ASP A 104 -17.60 14.47 20.44
C ASP A 104 -18.55 14.97 19.36
N THR A 105 -19.23 16.10 19.55
CA THR A 105 -20.19 16.63 18.56
C THR A 105 -19.50 17.00 17.26
N GLU A 106 -18.40 17.76 17.34
CA GLU A 106 -17.65 18.20 16.16
C GLU A 106 -16.96 17.02 15.47
N ARG A 107 -16.34 16.14 16.26
CA ARG A 107 -15.69 14.94 15.76
C ARG A 107 -16.68 13.98 15.09
N ASN A 108 -17.81 13.69 15.75
CA ASN A 108 -18.84 12.79 15.23
C ASN A 108 -19.44 13.31 13.94
N LYS A 109 -19.67 14.62 13.82
CA LYS A 109 -20.12 15.22 12.57
C LYS A 109 -19.24 14.80 11.40
N LEU A 110 -17.92 14.94 11.55
CA LEU A 110 -16.97 14.60 10.49
C LEU A 110 -16.98 13.12 10.14
N TRP A 111 -17.25 12.21 11.07
CA TRP A 111 -17.22 10.77 10.80
C TRP A 111 -18.57 10.23 10.32
N TYR A 112 -19.68 10.63 10.94
CA TYR A 112 -21.01 10.16 10.57
C TYR A 112 -21.50 10.80 9.27
N GLU A 113 -21.12 12.04 8.98
CA GLU A 113 -21.56 12.76 7.77
C GLU A 113 -20.54 12.70 6.62
N ASP A 114 -19.45 11.92 6.75
CA ASP A 114 -18.45 11.78 5.67
C ASP A 114 -19.01 11.01 4.47
N GLU A 115 -19.44 11.75 3.45
CA GLU A 115 -19.90 11.18 2.19
C GLU A 115 -18.74 10.74 1.28
N GLU A 116 -17.50 11.17 1.54
CA GLU A 116 -16.36 10.90 0.65
C GLU A 116 -16.12 9.39 0.50
N SER A 117 -16.24 8.64 1.59
CA SER A 117 -16.15 7.18 1.57
C SER A 117 -17.15 6.50 0.62
N ASN A 118 -18.28 7.15 0.31
CA ASN A 118 -19.33 6.62 -0.57
C ASN A 118 -19.13 7.03 -2.03
N GLU A 119 -18.39 8.12 -2.29
CA GLU A 119 -18.11 8.63 -3.63
C GLU A 119 -17.27 7.61 -4.44
N GLY A 120 -16.55 6.71 -3.78
CA GLY A 120 -15.59 5.78 -4.38
C GLY A 120 -16.12 4.70 -5.33
N ILE A 121 -17.43 4.54 -5.44
CA ILE A 121 -18.07 3.52 -6.27
C ILE A 121 -18.24 4.05 -7.69
N MET A 122 -17.58 3.40 -8.64
CA MET A 122 -17.53 3.79 -10.05
C MET A 122 -18.28 2.80 -10.95
N ALA A 123 -18.88 3.32 -12.02
CA ALA A 123 -19.38 2.56 -13.17
C ALA A 123 -18.42 2.72 -14.36
N MET A 124 -17.40 1.87 -14.40
CA MET A 124 -16.35 1.90 -15.43
C MET A 124 -16.78 1.11 -16.66
N ASP A 125 -16.48 1.62 -17.86
CA ASP A 125 -16.72 0.87 -19.09
C ASP A 125 -15.88 -0.41 -19.13
N ASN A 126 -16.46 -1.53 -19.57
CA ASN A 126 -15.80 -2.83 -19.52
C ASN A 126 -14.52 -2.85 -20.37
N GLU A 127 -14.55 -2.22 -21.55
CA GLU A 127 -13.38 -2.08 -22.42
C GLU A 127 -12.29 -1.21 -21.78
N GLU A 128 -12.68 -0.13 -21.08
CA GLU A 128 -11.75 0.70 -20.31
C GLU A 128 -11.09 -0.10 -19.19
N ALA A 129 -11.88 -0.85 -18.42
CA ALA A 129 -11.38 -1.70 -17.35
C ALA A 129 -10.40 -2.76 -17.88
N GLU A 130 -10.71 -3.38 -19.02
CA GLU A 130 -9.84 -4.36 -19.67
C GLU A 130 -8.53 -3.73 -20.16
N MET A 131 -8.58 -2.54 -20.77
CA MET A 131 -7.38 -1.79 -21.16
C MET A 131 -6.49 -1.41 -19.96
N LEU A 132 -7.10 -1.19 -18.79
CA LEU A 132 -6.39 -0.95 -17.53
C LEU A 132 -5.91 -2.24 -16.85
N GLY A 133 -6.14 -3.41 -17.45
CA GLY A 133 -5.78 -4.71 -16.87
C GLY A 133 -6.60 -5.08 -15.63
N LEU A 134 -7.75 -4.47 -15.42
CA LEU A 134 -8.64 -4.76 -14.30
C LEU A 134 -9.48 -6.01 -14.60
N GLN A 135 -9.75 -6.77 -13.55
CA GLN A 135 -10.68 -7.90 -13.66
C GLN A 135 -12.09 -7.41 -13.92
N ARG A 136 -12.86 -8.17 -14.71
CA ARG A 136 -14.27 -7.86 -14.92
C ARG A 136 -15.03 -7.97 -13.60
N SER A 137 -15.56 -6.85 -13.15
CA SER A 137 -16.38 -6.79 -11.94
C SER A 137 -17.86 -7.09 -12.23
N GLN A 138 -18.69 -7.03 -11.20
CA GLN A 138 -20.14 -7.16 -11.32
C GLN A 138 -20.72 -6.08 -12.25
N PRO A 139 -21.71 -6.41 -13.10
CA PRO A 139 -22.35 -5.44 -13.98
C PRO A 139 -22.99 -4.29 -13.21
N TRP A 140 -22.91 -3.08 -13.75
CA TRP A 140 -23.62 -1.95 -13.19
C TRP A 140 -25.11 -1.99 -13.62
N PRO A 141 -26.08 -1.81 -12.72
CA PRO A 141 -27.49 -2.07 -13.01
C PRO A 141 -28.10 -1.25 -14.17
N TRP A 142 -27.56 -0.06 -14.44
CA TRP A 142 -28.13 0.87 -15.42
C TRP A 142 -27.50 0.79 -16.80
N ASP A 143 -26.33 0.14 -16.93
CA ASP A 143 -25.66 -0.08 -18.21
C ASP A 143 -24.78 -1.34 -18.13
N LYS A 144 -25.20 -2.41 -18.83
CA LYS A 144 -24.46 -3.69 -18.85
C LYS A 144 -23.07 -3.59 -19.51
N LYS A 145 -22.78 -2.51 -20.25
CA LYS A 145 -21.45 -2.24 -20.80
C LYS A 145 -20.48 -1.70 -19.75
N LYS A 146 -20.98 -1.39 -18.55
CA LYS A 146 -20.20 -0.92 -17.41
C LYS A 146 -20.21 -1.93 -16.28
N SER A 147 -19.15 -1.92 -15.49
CA SER A 147 -19.02 -2.74 -14.28
C SER A 147 -18.60 -1.89 -13.08
N ILE A 148 -19.04 -2.34 -11.90
CA ILE A 148 -18.83 -1.60 -10.66
C ILE A 148 -17.41 -1.79 -10.16
N HIS A 149 -16.66 -0.71 -10.00
CA HIS A 149 -15.33 -0.74 -9.39
C HIS A 149 -15.27 0.19 -8.20
N ILE A 150 -14.45 -0.13 -7.21
CA ILE A 150 -14.25 0.70 -6.03
C ILE A 150 -12.77 1.00 -5.92
N THR A 151 -12.41 2.27 -5.73
CA THR A 151 -11.00 2.58 -5.51
C THR A 151 -10.59 2.19 -4.11
N ASN A 152 -9.38 1.65 -3.99
CA ASN A 152 -8.84 1.20 -2.71
C ASN A 152 -8.78 2.33 -1.66
N GLY A 153 -8.48 3.56 -2.09
CA GLY A 153 -8.47 4.72 -1.20
C GLY A 153 -9.84 5.00 -0.56
N HIS A 154 -10.92 4.97 -1.34
CA HIS A 154 -12.26 5.18 -0.79
C HIS A 154 -12.73 3.97 0.05
N HIS A 155 -12.35 2.75 -0.33
CA HIS A 155 -12.60 1.56 0.49
C HIS A 155 -11.90 1.65 1.86
N ASN A 156 -10.68 2.17 1.91
CA ASN A 156 -9.97 2.41 3.17
C ASN A 156 -10.67 3.47 4.02
N LEU A 157 -11.15 4.56 3.43
CA LEU A 157 -11.94 5.57 4.14
C LEU A 157 -13.24 4.98 4.69
N HIS A 158 -13.92 4.15 3.91
CA HIS A 158 -15.11 3.41 4.36
C HIS A 158 -14.80 2.52 5.57
N CYS A 159 -13.72 1.73 5.50
CA CYS A 159 -13.27 0.88 6.59
C CYS A 159 -12.96 1.67 7.85
N LEU A 160 -12.18 2.75 7.72
CA LEU A 160 -11.79 3.61 8.83
C LEU A 160 -13.00 4.24 9.51
N ARG A 161 -13.97 4.72 8.71
CA ARG A 161 -15.24 5.28 9.20
C ARG A 161 -16.06 4.25 9.97
N ASN A 162 -16.22 3.03 9.44
CA ASN A 162 -16.96 1.97 10.11
C ASN A 162 -16.34 1.57 11.46
N ILE A 163 -15.01 1.50 11.51
CA ILE A 163 -14.28 1.23 12.77
C ILE A 163 -14.55 2.34 13.79
N TYR A 164 -14.48 3.61 13.36
CA TYR A 164 -14.77 4.74 14.24
C TYR A 164 -16.21 4.67 14.79
N ILE A 165 -17.20 4.43 13.93
CA ILE A 165 -18.61 4.32 14.34
C ILE A 165 -18.77 3.22 15.39
N SER A 166 -18.20 2.03 15.14
CA SER A 166 -18.23 0.90 16.08
C SER A 166 -17.61 1.25 17.45
N ILE A 167 -16.45 1.92 17.45
CA ILE A 167 -15.79 2.37 18.69
C ILE A 167 -16.65 3.39 19.44
N ASN A 168 -17.22 4.36 18.73
CA ASN A 168 -18.06 5.40 19.32
C ASN A 168 -19.36 4.82 19.90
N GLU A 169 -20.03 3.91 19.20
CA GLU A 169 -21.22 3.20 19.69
C GLU A 169 -20.91 2.42 20.97
N TYR A 170 -19.76 1.71 20.98
CA TYR A 170 -19.30 0.99 22.17
C TYR A 170 -19.06 1.94 23.34
N SER A 171 -18.35 3.05 23.13
CA SER A 171 -18.01 3.99 24.20
C SER A 171 -19.22 4.75 24.75
N THR A 172 -20.27 4.90 23.95
CA THR A 172 -21.51 5.60 24.33
C THR A 172 -22.62 4.66 24.81
N GLY A 173 -22.37 3.35 24.83
CA GLY A 173 -23.36 2.35 25.27
C GLY A 173 -24.53 2.16 24.28
N VAL A 174 -24.34 2.55 23.03
CA VAL A 174 -25.32 2.37 21.95
C VAL A 174 -25.15 0.96 21.34
N PRO A 175 -26.24 0.26 20.97
CA PRO A 175 -26.13 -0.99 20.24
C PRO A 175 -25.30 -0.84 18.96
N GLN A 176 -24.46 -1.83 18.67
CA GLN A 176 -23.62 -1.82 17.46
C GLN A 176 -24.51 -1.85 16.22
N SER A 177 -24.34 -0.89 15.31
CA SER A 177 -25.08 -0.88 14.05
C SER A 177 -24.47 -1.81 13.01
N LEU A 178 -23.19 -2.18 13.18
CA LEU A 178 -22.43 -3.04 12.27
C LEU A 178 -22.14 -4.39 12.92
N GLU A 179 -22.27 -5.44 12.11
CA GLU A 179 -21.87 -6.78 12.51
C GLU A 179 -20.36 -6.84 12.78
N ARG A 180 -19.99 -7.58 13.82
CA ARG A 180 -18.58 -7.74 14.25
C ARG A 180 -17.70 -8.26 13.11
N SER A 181 -18.22 -9.16 12.28
CA SER A 181 -17.49 -9.70 11.12
C SER A 181 -17.09 -8.62 10.12
N HIS A 182 -17.95 -7.62 9.91
CA HIS A 182 -17.66 -6.49 9.02
C HIS A 182 -16.55 -5.61 9.62
N VAL A 183 -16.62 -5.27 10.91
CA VAL A 183 -15.57 -4.47 11.58
C VAL A 183 -14.21 -5.17 11.53
N LEU A 184 -14.18 -6.49 11.74
CA LEU A 184 -12.96 -7.29 11.62
C LEU A 184 -12.41 -7.33 10.18
N HIS A 185 -13.29 -7.40 9.19
CA HIS A 185 -12.89 -7.27 7.79
C HIS A 185 -12.26 -5.90 7.51
N CYS A 186 -12.85 -4.80 8.00
CA CYS A 186 -12.29 -3.46 7.86
C CYS A 186 -10.88 -3.36 8.46
N LEU A 187 -10.68 -3.92 9.65
CA LEU A 187 -9.37 -3.95 10.31
C LEU A 187 -8.34 -4.74 9.49
N GLY A 188 -8.73 -5.91 8.99
CA GLY A 188 -7.86 -6.74 8.13
C GLY A 188 -7.50 -6.07 6.82
N ALA A 189 -8.49 -5.47 6.13
CA ALA A 189 -8.27 -4.79 4.87
C ALA A 189 -7.31 -3.60 5.02
N LEU A 190 -7.47 -2.78 6.07
CA LEU A 190 -6.54 -1.68 6.35
C LEU A 190 -5.13 -2.18 6.69
N TYR A 191 -5.02 -3.28 7.45
CA TYR A 191 -3.73 -3.88 7.76
C TYR A 191 -2.99 -4.37 6.49
N ASP A 192 -3.70 -5.09 5.62
CA ASP A 192 -3.14 -5.59 4.37
C ASP A 192 -2.78 -4.46 3.42
N ASP A 193 -3.57 -3.39 3.36
CA ASP A 193 -3.26 -2.22 2.54
C ASP A 193 -2.01 -1.46 3.05
N ILE A 194 -1.89 -1.28 4.37
CA ILE A 194 -0.68 -0.68 4.97
C ILE A 194 0.55 -1.50 4.60
N LYS A 195 0.46 -2.83 4.66
CA LYS A 195 1.54 -3.73 4.25
C LYS A 195 1.82 -3.71 2.75
N CYS A 196 0.77 -3.59 1.93
CA CYS A 196 0.91 -3.53 0.48
C CYS A 196 1.66 -2.26 0.05
N ASN A 197 1.32 -1.12 0.66
CA ASN A 197 1.99 0.15 0.37
C ASN A 197 3.40 0.23 0.97
N ALA A 198 3.64 -0.42 2.12
CA ALA A 198 4.94 -0.53 2.78
C ALA A 198 5.72 0.80 2.83
N ASP A 199 5.06 1.87 3.31
CA ASP A 199 5.68 3.20 3.43
C ASP A 199 6.94 3.13 4.29
N ASP A 200 8.09 3.32 3.66
CA ASP A 200 9.43 3.18 4.22
C ASP A 200 9.99 4.51 4.76
N THR A 201 9.17 5.56 4.82
CA THR A 201 9.58 6.88 5.31
C THR A 201 9.89 6.83 6.81
N PRO A 202 11.16 7.03 7.24
CA PRO A 202 11.50 7.04 8.66
C PRO A 202 10.95 8.30 9.33
N ARG A 203 10.39 8.17 10.53
CA ARG A 203 9.93 9.32 11.33
C ARG A 203 11.06 9.86 12.19
N PHE A 204 11.29 11.17 12.16
CA PHE A 204 12.20 11.78 13.11
C PHE A 204 11.62 11.69 14.54
N THR A 205 12.50 11.64 15.53
CA THR A 205 12.10 11.68 16.94
C THR A 205 12.91 12.76 17.65
N ASN A 206 12.26 13.46 18.59
CA ASN A 206 12.92 14.45 19.43
C ASN A 206 12.25 14.48 20.82
N ARG A 207 12.99 14.83 21.87
CA ARG A 207 12.42 14.93 23.22
C ARG A 207 11.34 16.01 23.25
N GLY A 208 10.18 15.67 23.81
CA GLY A 208 9.06 16.59 23.96
C GLY A 208 8.24 16.85 22.68
N VAL A 209 8.56 16.20 21.55
CA VAL A 209 7.81 16.31 20.30
C VAL A 209 7.30 14.93 19.89
N LYS A 210 6.05 14.84 19.44
CA LYS A 210 5.48 13.58 18.94
C LYS A 210 6.27 13.12 17.69
N PRO A 211 6.57 11.82 17.52
CA PRO A 211 7.35 11.34 16.38
C PRO A 211 6.80 11.79 15.04
N GLY A 212 7.66 12.36 14.19
CA GLY A 212 7.33 12.83 12.85
C GLY A 212 6.47 14.10 12.79
N GLU A 213 6.14 14.75 13.91
CA GLU A 213 5.29 15.96 13.89
C GLU A 213 5.89 17.07 13.00
N GLY A 214 5.13 17.55 12.03
CA GLY A 214 5.57 18.53 11.03
C GLY A 214 6.52 17.97 9.96
N GLN A 215 6.89 16.69 10.00
CA GLN A 215 7.71 16.07 8.96
C GLN A 215 6.94 16.03 7.65
N ILE A 216 7.55 16.53 6.58
CA ILE A 216 6.93 16.47 5.25
C ILE A 216 6.99 15.05 4.69
N ARG A 217 5.83 14.55 4.26
CA ARG A 217 5.69 13.32 3.48
C ARG A 217 5.24 13.65 2.05
N LYS A 218 5.63 12.80 1.09
CA LYS A 218 5.16 12.87 -0.29
C LYS A 218 3.94 11.97 -0.45
N CYS A 219 2.80 12.56 -0.77
CA CYS A 219 1.52 11.87 -0.94
C CYS A 219 1.01 11.94 -2.38
N ARG A 220 0.14 11.00 -2.73
CA ARG A 220 -0.70 11.11 -3.92
C ARG A 220 -1.77 12.17 -3.70
N ASP A 221 -2.07 12.94 -4.74
CA ASP A 221 -3.11 13.95 -4.68
C ASP A 221 -4.50 13.31 -4.65
N TRP A 222 -5.15 13.42 -3.49
CA TRP A 222 -6.49 12.89 -3.29
C TRP A 222 -7.53 13.56 -4.20
N SER A 223 -7.38 14.86 -4.50
CA SER A 223 -8.32 15.59 -5.36
C SER A 223 -8.37 15.04 -6.78
N GLN A 224 -7.23 14.54 -7.28
CA GLN A 224 -7.14 13.88 -8.58
C GLN A 224 -7.82 12.52 -8.56
N LEU A 225 -7.69 11.74 -7.48
CA LEU A 225 -8.45 10.49 -7.32
C LEU A 225 -9.95 10.74 -7.33
N ARG A 226 -10.42 11.73 -6.57
CA ARG A 226 -11.83 12.12 -6.51
C ARG A 226 -12.36 12.52 -7.87
N LYS A 227 -11.61 13.33 -8.62
CA LYS A 227 -11.98 13.72 -9.98
C LYS A 227 -12.13 12.48 -10.88
N TRP A 228 -11.15 11.58 -10.86
CA TRP A 228 -11.16 10.37 -11.67
C TRP A 228 -12.37 9.47 -11.37
N VAL A 229 -12.73 9.35 -10.09
CA VAL A 229 -13.91 8.61 -9.65
C VAL A 229 -15.21 9.29 -10.07
N LYS A 230 -15.31 10.62 -9.89
CA LYS A 230 -16.50 11.39 -10.23
C LYS A 230 -16.85 11.36 -11.72
N GLU A 231 -15.85 11.32 -12.59
CA GLU A 231 -16.05 11.14 -14.04
C GLU A 231 -16.67 9.78 -14.39
N ARG A 232 -16.62 8.82 -13.45
CA ARG A 232 -17.15 7.47 -13.58
C ARG A 232 -18.18 7.16 -12.50
N ASP A 233 -18.91 8.16 -12.01
CA ASP A 233 -19.84 8.02 -10.87
C ASP A 233 -20.78 6.80 -11.04
N GLY A 234 -20.76 5.91 -10.05
CA GLY A 234 -21.60 4.72 -9.98
C GLY A 234 -23.01 4.98 -9.45
N CYS A 235 -23.38 6.25 -9.22
CA CYS A 235 -24.68 6.67 -8.69
C CYS A 235 -24.97 6.10 -7.30
N PHE A 236 -23.93 5.89 -6.51
CA PHE A 236 -24.06 5.24 -5.21
C PHE A 236 -24.30 6.25 -4.08
N LYS A 237 -25.25 5.94 -3.20
CA LYS A 237 -25.38 6.59 -1.91
C LYS A 237 -25.50 5.55 -0.80
N TYR A 238 -24.74 5.76 0.27
CA TYR A 238 -24.90 4.95 1.46
C TYR A 238 -26.16 5.40 2.21
N ILE A 239 -27.16 4.52 2.23
CA ILE A 239 -28.43 4.73 2.91
C ILE A 239 -28.35 4.04 4.26
N LYS A 240 -28.30 4.82 5.35
CA LYS A 240 -28.41 4.38 6.76
C LYS A 240 -27.45 3.27 7.24
N HIS A 241 -26.90 3.43 8.44
CA HIS A 241 -25.99 2.46 9.05
C HIS A 241 -26.70 1.33 9.80
N ASP A 242 -27.91 1.59 10.26
CA ASP A 242 -28.74 0.73 11.10
C ASP A 242 -29.65 -0.21 10.30
N VAL A 243 -29.76 -0.01 8.98
CA VAL A 243 -30.62 -0.83 8.12
C VAL A 243 -29.79 -1.76 7.25
N GLN A 244 -29.56 -2.97 7.75
CA GLN A 244 -28.75 -4.00 7.09
C GLN A 244 -29.43 -4.64 5.86
N ASN A 245 -30.74 -4.47 5.69
CA ASN A 245 -31.54 -5.16 4.66
C ASN A 245 -31.91 -4.27 3.46
N ILE A 246 -31.09 -3.26 3.13
CA ILE A 246 -31.29 -2.45 1.93
C ILE A 246 -30.57 -3.11 0.77
N SER A 247 -31.31 -3.38 -0.31
CA SER A 247 -30.74 -3.96 -1.52
C SER A 247 -29.67 -3.05 -2.15
N THR A 248 -28.66 -3.63 -2.78
CA THR A 248 -27.58 -2.85 -3.42
C THR A 248 -28.13 -1.91 -4.51
N ILE A 249 -29.15 -2.33 -5.25
CA ILE A 249 -29.74 -1.52 -6.32
C ILE A 249 -30.45 -0.27 -5.77
N GLU A 250 -31.04 -0.34 -4.57
CA GLU A 250 -31.58 0.84 -3.88
C GLU A 250 -30.52 1.90 -3.63
N ARG A 251 -29.28 1.47 -3.35
CA ARG A 251 -28.13 2.36 -3.13
C ARG A 251 -27.58 2.95 -4.42
N MET A 252 -27.90 2.40 -5.59
CA MET A 252 -27.30 2.78 -6.89
C MET A 252 -28.17 3.75 -7.71
N LYS A 253 -29.26 4.27 -7.17
CA LYS A 253 -30.18 5.16 -7.89
C LYS A 253 -29.84 6.65 -7.81
N TYR A 254 -28.74 7.02 -7.14
CA TYR A 254 -28.43 8.40 -6.77
C TYR A 254 -27.44 9.07 -7.73
N CYS A 255 -27.77 9.06 -9.02
CA CYS A 255 -26.99 9.78 -10.03
C CYS A 255 -27.13 11.31 -9.88
N SER A 256 -26.30 12.06 -10.61
CA SER A 256 -26.53 13.50 -10.83
C SER A 256 -27.91 13.77 -11.47
N ASN A 257 -28.48 14.95 -11.22
CA ASN A 257 -29.82 15.34 -11.71
C ASN A 257 -29.93 15.47 -13.24
N ASP A 258 -28.79 15.56 -13.92
CA ASP A 258 -28.65 15.63 -15.37
C ASP A 258 -28.24 14.28 -16.00
N SER A 259 -28.16 13.21 -15.19
CA SER A 259 -27.75 11.89 -15.67
C SER A 259 -28.75 11.31 -16.68
N LYS A 260 -28.21 10.81 -17.80
CA LYS A 260 -28.97 10.09 -18.84
C LYS A 260 -29.65 8.82 -18.33
N TYR A 261 -29.25 8.31 -17.17
CA TYR A 261 -29.83 7.10 -16.58
C TYR A 261 -31.06 7.38 -15.70
N LEU A 262 -31.37 8.65 -15.39
CA LEU A 262 -32.54 8.97 -14.56
C LEU A 262 -33.87 8.46 -15.10
N PRO A 263 -34.18 8.55 -16.42
CA PRO A 263 -35.42 7.96 -16.95
C PRO A 263 -35.51 6.46 -16.68
N LEU A 264 -34.41 5.72 -16.90
CA LEU A 264 -34.35 4.27 -16.65
C LEU A 264 -34.51 3.93 -15.17
N ILE A 265 -33.84 4.69 -14.29
CA ILE A 265 -33.96 4.54 -12.83
C ILE A 265 -35.40 4.79 -12.38
N ARG A 266 -36.04 5.85 -12.88
CA ARG A 266 -37.43 6.18 -12.54
C ARG A 266 -38.39 5.09 -12.98
N GLU A 267 -38.23 4.59 -14.19
CA GLU A 267 -39.02 3.47 -14.70
C GLU A 267 -38.84 2.22 -13.84
N PHE A 268 -37.60 1.85 -13.52
CA PHE A 268 -37.28 0.66 -12.72
C PHE A 268 -37.95 0.70 -11.33
N PHE A 269 -37.92 1.85 -10.66
CA PHE A 269 -38.48 2.03 -9.32
C PHE A 269 -39.94 2.54 -9.30
N GLY A 270 -40.56 2.79 -10.45
CA GLY A 270 -41.90 3.41 -10.52
C GLY A 270 -41.97 4.84 -9.95
N LEU A 271 -40.87 5.60 -10.07
CA LEU A 271 -40.78 6.97 -9.57
C LEU A 271 -41.35 7.97 -10.58
N LYS A 272 -41.86 9.10 -10.09
CA LYS A 272 -42.39 10.18 -10.92
C LYS A 272 -41.26 10.89 -11.70
N ASP A 273 -41.58 11.49 -12.84
CA ASP A 273 -40.64 12.32 -13.61
C ASP A 273 -40.10 13.52 -12.84
N THR A 274 -40.83 13.98 -11.83
CA THR A 274 -40.43 15.06 -10.93
C THR A 274 -39.48 14.60 -9.82
N TRP A 275 -39.21 13.29 -9.69
CA TRP A 275 -38.29 12.78 -8.69
C TRP A 275 -36.84 12.98 -9.15
N PHE A 276 -36.04 13.58 -8.28
CA PHE A 276 -34.61 13.77 -8.49
C PHE A 276 -33.85 13.22 -7.29
N PRO A 277 -32.66 12.63 -7.49
CA PRO A 277 -31.84 12.18 -6.37
C PRO A 277 -31.36 13.31 -5.46
N TRP A 278 -31.19 14.51 -6.02
CA TRP A 278 -30.62 15.66 -5.33
C TRP A 278 -31.57 16.87 -5.34
N PRO A 279 -31.70 17.62 -4.22
CA PRO A 279 -31.09 17.35 -2.91
C PRO A 279 -31.61 16.04 -2.32
N TYR A 280 -30.73 15.30 -1.62
CA TYR A 280 -31.10 14.02 -1.03
C TYR A 280 -32.18 14.24 0.02
N VAL A 281 -33.27 13.49 -0.12
CA VAL A 281 -34.34 13.40 0.87
C VAL A 281 -34.45 11.94 1.28
N GLU A 282 -34.38 11.71 2.58
CA GLU A 282 -34.56 10.39 3.16
C GLU A 282 -35.95 9.84 2.81
N GLN A 283 -36.02 8.59 2.38
CA GLN A 283 -37.26 7.96 1.95
C GLN A 283 -37.84 7.13 3.11
N GLU A 284 -39.14 7.31 3.40
CA GLU A 284 -39.83 6.60 4.49
C GLU A 284 -39.91 5.07 4.27
N GLY A 285 -39.80 4.62 3.02
CA GLY A 285 -39.75 3.21 2.65
C GLY A 285 -38.69 2.95 1.60
N TYR A 286 -37.64 2.22 1.97
CA TYR A 286 -36.70 1.62 1.01
C TYR A 286 -37.27 0.27 0.56
N LEU A 287 -37.15 -0.08 -0.73
CA LEU A 287 -37.59 -1.40 -1.16
C LEU A 287 -36.63 -2.45 -0.59
N ILE A 288 -37.11 -3.20 0.42
CA ILE A 288 -36.42 -4.35 1.01
C ILE A 288 -36.36 -5.54 0.02
N LYS A 289 -36.97 -5.41 -1.17
CA LYS A 289 -37.09 -6.48 -2.16
C LYS A 289 -35.80 -6.67 -3.00
N GLY A 290 -34.75 -7.17 -2.36
CA GLY A 290 -33.61 -7.78 -3.03
C GLY A 290 -33.88 -9.19 -3.58
N GLU A 291 -35.03 -9.81 -3.28
CA GLU A 291 -35.29 -11.22 -3.62
C GLU A 291 -36.25 -11.43 -4.81
N GLU A 292 -36.97 -10.41 -5.28
CA GLU A 292 -37.97 -10.58 -6.35
C GLU A 292 -37.37 -10.54 -7.77
N PHE A 293 -36.10 -10.17 -7.92
CA PHE A 293 -35.40 -10.13 -9.21
C PHE A 293 -34.50 -11.33 -9.50
N ARG A 294 -34.39 -12.29 -8.56
CA ARG A 294 -33.72 -13.58 -8.83
C ARG A 294 -34.46 -14.46 -9.86
N GLY A 295 -35.68 -14.08 -10.26
CA GLY A 295 -36.50 -14.77 -11.26
C GLY A 295 -36.46 -14.19 -12.67
N ARG A 296 -35.64 -13.17 -12.93
CA ARG A 296 -35.31 -12.74 -14.30
C ARG A 296 -33.83 -13.03 -14.52
N ASP A 297 -33.57 -14.27 -14.90
CA ASP A 297 -32.29 -14.69 -15.44
C ASP A 297 -31.87 -13.69 -16.50
N PHE A 298 -30.77 -12.99 -16.23
CA PHE A 298 -30.05 -12.24 -17.25
C PHE A 298 -29.21 -13.24 -18.03
N GLU A 299 -29.83 -13.90 -19.01
CA GLU A 299 -29.11 -14.38 -20.20
C GLU A 299 -28.53 -13.21 -20.99
#